data_AF-A0A535SE76-F1
#
_entry.id   AF-A0A535SE76-F1
#
_cell.length_a   1.000
_cell.length_b   1.000
_cell.length_c   1.000
_cell.angle_alpha   90.00
_cell.angle_beta   90.00
_cell.angle_gamma   90.00
#
_symmetry.space_group_name_H-M   'P 1'
#
loop_
_entity.id
_entity.type
_entity.pdbx_description
1 polymer ?
#
loop_
_entity_poly.entity_id
_entity_poly.type
_entity_poly.pdbx_seq_one_letter_code
_entity_poly.pdbx_strand_id
1 'polypeptide(L)'
;MEPPDFIKRIVNFGRLMDGEDRDSTDPDDIAHWCSVYAEMIRFKERLMAETRSEIEKVPSMKPELAGNDIPFLEAEMERLRGGLEFWEARRRKGGGSG
;
A
#
# COMPACT_ATOMS: atom_id res chain seq x y z
N MET A 1 -1.01 -16.17 -21.25
CA MET A 1 0.03 -16.62 -20.30
C MET A 1 -0.55 -16.38 -18.92
N GLU A 2 -0.80 -17.43 -18.15
CA GLU A 2 -1.29 -17.27 -16.77
C GLU A 2 -0.20 -16.61 -15.90
N PRO A 3 -0.54 -15.64 -15.03
CA PRO A 3 0.44 -15.04 -14.13
C PRO A 3 1.09 -16.12 -13.25
N PRO A 4 2.42 -16.07 -13.03
CA PRO A 4 3.10 -17.03 -12.16
C PRO A 4 2.48 -17.08 -10.75
N ASP A 5 2.39 -18.27 -10.15
CA ASP A 5 1.75 -18.51 -8.84
C ASP A 5 2.29 -17.66 -7.68
N PHE A 6 3.50 -17.10 -7.82
CA PHE A 6 4.05 -16.10 -6.90
C PHE A 6 3.20 -14.82 -6.82
N ILE A 7 2.69 -14.35 -7.97
CA ILE A 7 1.77 -13.20 -8.03
C ILE A 7 0.46 -13.57 -7.32
N LYS A 8 -0.06 -14.79 -7.51
CA LYS A 8 -1.26 -15.27 -6.82
C LYS A 8 -1.09 -15.44 -5.29
N ARG A 9 0.12 -15.76 -4.80
CA ARG A 9 0.42 -15.91 -3.35
C ARG A 9 0.73 -14.59 -2.64
N ILE A 10 1.20 -13.58 -3.35
CA ILE A 10 1.42 -12.22 -2.82
C ILE A 10 0.11 -11.42 -2.81
N VAL A 11 -0.78 -11.71 -3.75
CA VAL A 11 -1.97 -10.90 -4.00
C VAL A 11 -3.14 -11.35 -3.14
N ASN A 12 -3.28 -10.72 -1.98
CA ASN A 12 -4.58 -10.42 -1.43
C ASN A 12 -4.63 -8.91 -1.16
N PHE A 13 -5.13 -8.15 -2.14
CA PHE A 13 -5.28 -6.69 -2.05
C PHE A 13 -6.33 -6.25 -0.99
N GLY A 14 -7.03 -7.20 -0.36
CA GLY A 14 -7.85 -6.94 0.83
C GLY A 14 -7.18 -7.38 2.15
N ARG A 15 -5.94 -7.88 2.11
CA ARG A 15 -5.24 -8.38 3.30
C ARG A 15 -4.77 -7.22 4.16
N LEU A 16 -5.05 -7.35 5.46
CA LEU A 16 -4.49 -6.50 6.50
C LEU A 16 -2.97 -6.62 6.56
N MET A 17 -2.31 -5.64 7.15
CA MET A 17 -0.90 -5.79 7.51
C MET A 17 -0.74 -6.90 8.55
N ASP A 18 0.38 -7.60 8.53
CA ASP A 18 0.60 -8.68 9.50
C ASP A 18 0.60 -8.11 10.93
N GLY A 19 -0.28 -8.65 11.78
CA GLY A 19 -0.49 -8.17 13.15
C GLY A 19 -1.51 -7.03 13.28
N GLU A 20 -2.09 -6.53 12.19
CA GLU A 20 -3.13 -5.50 12.25
C GLU A 20 -4.45 -6.09 12.74
N ASP A 21 -4.99 -5.53 13.81
CA ASP A 21 -6.33 -5.80 14.32
C ASP A 21 -7.22 -4.56 14.13
N ARG A 22 -8.16 -4.63 13.19
CA ARG A 22 -9.07 -3.51 12.89
C ARG A 22 -10.16 -3.29 13.93
N ASP A 23 -10.33 -4.20 14.87
CA ASP A 23 -11.26 -4.04 15.98
C ASP A 23 -10.64 -3.25 17.14
N SER A 24 -9.31 -3.05 17.16
CA SER A 24 -8.63 -2.27 18.20
C SER A 24 -9.20 -0.85 18.33
N THR A 25 -9.48 -0.47 19.58
CA THR A 25 -9.90 0.88 19.99
C THR A 25 -8.78 1.62 20.73
N ASP A 26 -7.62 0.99 20.96
CA ASP A 26 -6.51 1.58 21.69
C ASP A 26 -5.94 2.77 20.91
N PRO A 27 -5.89 3.98 21.49
CA PRO A 27 -5.27 5.14 20.86
C PRO A 27 -3.83 4.90 20.38
N ASP A 28 -3.05 4.10 21.10
CA ASP A 28 -1.66 3.80 20.74
C ASP A 28 -1.57 2.89 19.51
N ASP A 29 -2.41 1.86 19.43
CA ASP A 29 -2.54 1.00 18.24
C ASP A 29 -3.01 1.80 17.02
N ILE A 30 -4.00 2.67 17.21
CA ILE A 30 -4.52 3.54 16.14
C ILE A 30 -3.40 4.44 15.60
N ALA A 31 -2.62 5.06 16.50
CA ALA A 31 -1.50 5.91 16.12
C ALA A 31 -0.39 5.12 15.43
N HIS A 32 -0.08 3.93 15.95
CA HIS A 32 0.91 3.01 15.37
C HIS A 32 0.56 2.66 13.92
N TRP A 33 -0.66 2.17 13.67
CA TRP A 33 -1.08 1.77 12.33
C TRP A 33 -1.18 2.95 11.36
N CYS A 34 -1.62 4.14 11.81
CA CYS A 34 -1.51 5.36 10.99
C CYS A 34 -0.05 5.59 10.53
N SER A 35 0.93 5.44 11.43
CA SER A 35 2.34 5.62 11.10
C SER A 35 2.84 4.57 10.13
N VAL A 36 2.54 3.29 10.38
CA VAL A 36 2.97 2.16 9.53
C VAL A 36 2.45 2.32 8.10
N TYR A 37 1.15 2.59 7.93
CA TYR A 37 0.58 2.79 6.60
C TYR A 37 1.20 4.00 5.89
N ALA A 38 1.38 5.13 6.60
CA ALA A 38 2.00 6.32 6.01
C ALA A 38 3.46 6.08 5.60
N GLU A 39 4.23 5.31 6.37
CA GLU A 39 5.61 4.94 6.02
C GLU A 39 5.67 4.02 4.79
N MET A 40 4.78 3.04 4.71
CA MET A 40 4.71 2.13 3.56
C MET A 40 4.32 2.84 2.27
N ILE A 41 3.37 3.77 2.35
CA ILE A 41 3.00 4.67 1.24
C ILE A 41 4.23 5.47 0.79
N ARG A 42 4.90 6.18 1.71
CA ARG A 42 6.09 6.98 1.38
C ARG A 42 7.24 6.16 0.82
N PHE A 43 7.40 4.92 1.28
CA PHE A 43 8.40 4.01 0.74
C PHE A 43 8.07 3.62 -0.71
N LYS A 44 6.84 3.19 -0.98
CA LYS A 44 6.41 2.80 -2.33
C LYS A 44 6.41 3.96 -3.31
N GLU A 45 5.99 5.15 -2.90
CA GLU A 45 6.04 6.35 -3.77
C GLU A 45 7.47 6.65 -4.22
N ARG A 46 8.46 6.54 -3.32
CA ARG A 46 9.88 6.72 -3.67
C ARG A 46 10.36 5.63 -4.62
N LEU A 47 10.03 4.36 -4.34
CA LEU A 47 10.39 3.23 -5.19
C LEU A 47 9.80 3.38 -6.60
N MET A 48 8.54 3.81 -6.72
CA MET A 48 7.89 4.05 -8.00
C MET A 48 8.53 5.19 -8.78
N ALA A 49 8.90 6.29 -8.10
CA ALA A 49 9.56 7.42 -8.73
C ALA A 49 10.94 7.03 -9.28
N GLU A 50 11.73 6.30 -8.50
CA GLU A 50 13.03 5.77 -8.93
C GLU A 50 12.88 4.79 -10.09
N THR A 51 11.96 3.83 -9.98
CA THR A 51 11.68 2.86 -11.03
C THR A 51 11.29 3.54 -12.34
N ARG A 52 10.41 4.55 -12.29
CA ARG A 52 10.01 5.33 -13.48
C ARG A 52 11.20 6.04 -14.12
N SER A 53 12.08 6.63 -13.31
CA SER A 53 13.28 7.31 -13.80
C SER A 53 14.28 6.35 -14.47
N GLU A 54 14.46 5.15 -13.93
CA GLU A 54 15.34 4.15 -14.55
C GLU A 54 14.75 3.58 -15.85
N ILE A 55 13.42 3.40 -15.92
CA ILE A 55 12.74 2.94 -17.15
C ILE A 55 12.88 3.94 -18.29
N GLU A 56 12.87 5.24 -18.00
CA GLU A 56 13.10 6.27 -19.02
C GLU A 56 14.47 6.11 -19.69
N LYS A 57 15.46 5.56 -18.99
CA LYS A 57 16.80 5.28 -19.52
C LYS A 57 16.87 3.99 -20.34
N VAL A 58 15.88 3.08 -20.20
CA VAL A 58 15.83 1.79 -20.91
C VAL A 58 14.48 1.60 -21.61
N PRO A 59 14.26 2.22 -22.79
CA PRO A 59 12.96 2.23 -23.46
C PRO A 59 12.40 0.86 -23.85
N SER A 60 13.26 -0.16 -24.00
CA SER A 60 12.86 -1.53 -24.35
C SER A 60 12.06 -2.25 -23.25
N MET A 61 12.17 -1.82 -21.98
CA MET A 61 11.43 -2.43 -20.86
C MET A 61 10.02 -1.85 -20.67
N LYS A 62 9.69 -0.75 -21.36
CA LYS A 62 8.40 -0.04 -21.22
C LYS A 62 7.16 -0.94 -21.45
N PRO A 63 7.12 -1.84 -22.45
CA PRO A 63 5.92 -2.64 -22.72
C PRO A 63 5.60 -3.65 -21.61
N GLU A 64 6.60 -4.32 -21.04
CA GLU A 64 6.40 -5.33 -20.00
C GLU A 64 5.94 -4.68 -18.67
N LEU A 65 6.57 -3.58 -18.29
CA LEU A 65 6.25 -2.85 -17.06
C LEU A 65 4.87 -2.17 -17.13
N ALA A 66 4.49 -1.64 -18.30
CA ALA A 66 3.17 -1.06 -18.52
C ALA A 66 2.04 -2.10 -18.50
N GLY A 67 2.34 -3.34 -18.90
CA GLY A 67 1.34 -4.41 -18.98
C GLY A 67 0.96 -5.01 -17.63
N ASN A 68 1.93 -5.16 -16.71
CA ASN A 68 1.74 -5.93 -15.48
C ASN A 68 2.16 -5.19 -14.20
N ASP A 69 3.35 -4.59 -14.19
CA ASP A 69 3.95 -4.10 -12.94
C ASP A 69 3.34 -2.77 -12.46
N ILE A 70 3.03 -1.85 -13.38
CA ILE A 70 2.39 -0.57 -13.03
C ILE A 70 0.98 -0.77 -12.44
N PRO A 71 0.05 -1.50 -13.10
CA PRO A 71 -1.27 -1.74 -12.53
C PRO A 71 -1.21 -2.44 -11.16
N PHE A 72 -0.25 -3.34 -10.97
CA PHE A 72 -0.04 -4.01 -9.68
C PHE A 72 0.39 -3.01 -8.58
N LEU A 73 1.37 -2.15 -8.88
CA LEU A 73 1.84 -1.15 -7.93
C LEU A 73 0.75 -0.13 -7.58
N GLU A 74 -0.09 0.24 -8.55
CA GLU A 74 -1.25 1.11 -8.34
C GLU A 74 -2.30 0.46 -7.42
N ALA A 75 -2.69 -0.79 -7.67
CA ALA A 75 -3.65 -1.50 -6.83
C ALA A 75 -3.16 -1.66 -5.37
N GLU A 76 -1.86 -1.95 -5.20
CA GLU A 76 -1.26 -2.05 -3.88
C GLU A 76 -1.16 -0.69 -3.17
N MET A 77 -0.96 0.41 -3.91
CA MET A 77 -1.02 1.76 -3.37
C MET A 77 -2.43 2.15 -2.92
N GLU A 78 -3.46 1.80 -3.69
CA GLU A 78 -4.86 2.01 -3.32
C GLU A 78 -5.21 1.28 -2.01
N ARG A 79 -4.78 0.02 -1.88
CA ARG A 79 -4.96 -0.75 -0.65
C ARG A 79 -4.34 -0.04 0.56
N LEU A 80 -3.08 0.40 0.46
CA LEU A 80 -2.40 1.07 1.56
C LEU A 80 -3.08 2.40 1.94
N ARG A 81 -3.54 3.17 0.94
CA ARG A 81 -4.29 4.41 1.16
C ARG A 81 -5.61 4.15 1.87
N GLY A 82 -6.37 3.14 1.46
CA GLY A 82 -7.60 2.74 2.13
C GLY A 82 -7.37 2.27 3.59
N GLY A 83 -6.24 1.60 3.86
CA GLY A 83 -5.83 1.26 5.22
C GLY A 83 -5.51 2.48 6.08
N LEU A 84 -4.78 3.45 5.53
CA LEU A 84 -4.51 4.72 6.22
C LEU A 84 -5.81 5.48 6.52
N GLU A 85 -6.69 5.62 5.53
CA GLU A 85 -7.98 6.31 5.68
C GLU A 85 -8.85 5.68 6.78
N PHE A 86 -8.85 4.35 6.87
CA PHE A 86 -9.54 3.61 7.93
C PHE A 86 -9.02 4.03 9.31
N TRP A 87 -7.71 3.98 9.54
CA TRP A 87 -7.12 4.27 10.84
C TRP A 87 -7.23 5.76 11.20
N GLU A 88 -7.12 6.66 10.23
CA GLU A 88 -7.35 8.08 10.46
C GLU A 88 -8.80 8.39 10.81
N ALA A 89 -9.76 7.71 10.18
CA ALA A 89 -11.18 7.83 10.53
C ALA A 89 -11.44 7.32 11.95
N ARG A 90 -10.79 6.23 12.35
CA ARG A 90 -10.82 5.70 13.73
C ARG A 90 -10.26 6.72 14.73
N ARG A 91 -9.09 7.30 14.44
CA ARG A 91 -8.44 8.34 15.26
C ARG A 91 -9.36 9.55 15.49
N ARG A 92 -10.04 10.02 14.43
CA ARG A 92 -11.00 11.13 14.52
C ARG A 92 -12.19 10.80 15.42
N LYS A 93 -12.70 9.56 15.38
CA LYS A 93 -13.82 9.11 16.23
C LYS A 93 -13.40 8.96 17.70
N GLY A 94 -12.18 8.49 17.97
CA GLY A 94 -11.63 8.36 19.33
C GLY A 94 -11.27 9.69 19.99
N GLY A 95 -10.92 10.72 19.19
CA GLY A 95 -10.62 12.07 19.68
C GLY A 95 -11.84 12.95 20.01
N GLY A 96 -13.06 12.42 19.90
CA GLY A 96 -14.31 13.15 20.14
C GLY A 96 -14.83 13.15 21.58
N SER A 97 -13.98 12.89 22.58
CA SER A 97 -14.31 13.07 24.00
C SER A 97 -13.46 14.21 24.55
N GLY A 98 -13.99 15.43 24.43
CA GLY A 98 -13.50 16.65 25.06
C GLY A 98 -14.69 17.45 25.55
#